data_AF-A0A2D6JRZ2-F1
#
_entry.id   AF-A0A2D6JRZ2-F1
#
_cell.length_a   1.000
_cell.length_b   1.000
_cell.length_c   1.000
_cell.angle_alpha   90.00
_cell.angle_beta   90.00
_cell.angle_gamma   90.00
#
_symmetry.space_group_name_H-M   'P 1'
#
loop_
_entity.id
_entity.type
_entity.pdbx_description
1 polymer ?
#
loop_
_entity_poly.entity_id
_entity_poly.type
_entity_poly.pdbx_seq_one_letter_code
_entity_poly.pdbx_strand_id
1 'polypeptide(L)'
;MVEEKLLTKSLYLRGLQCEKSLWLKINNSDVLEDEDIAISQIFETGRKVGALACNLFPNGKRISFGDTVRDQRIALTKQWIVDGVSTIYEATFEFDGVLVMVDILNRDSDGNFEIYEVKSSSWNSKKKLKDIDTYIKDVSIQYYVLNGCGLNISKAAVTLLNGDYIRGDELNINDLFIHQIVTDEAISLQDRIPDTLRSFKGSLNEQEIEPDIDIGWHCKKPYKCDASEYCWRVQRQIPEYSVFNIFPLTKKSKALKLYHQGIVNIDDIPESFKLTDRQRLAVDASKSLAGRKPQINREKLELFLSSLSYPLYYLDFETSQQPIPEFKGISPFQQIPFQYSVHIEQQNQTIEHKEFLGKEGSDPREQL
;
A
#
# COMPACT_ATOMS: atom_id res chain seq x y z
N MET A 1 22.74 -27.52 14.20
CA MET A 1 21.97 -26.36 14.70
C MET A 1 21.32 -25.76 13.47
N VAL A 2 20.00 -25.74 13.39
CA VAL A 2 19.31 -25.01 12.31
C VAL A 2 19.61 -23.54 12.56
N GLU A 3 20.24 -22.87 11.61
CA GLU A 3 20.48 -21.43 11.70
C GLU A 3 19.11 -20.75 11.74
N GLU A 4 18.77 -20.09 12.86
CA GLU A 4 17.49 -19.39 12.98
C GLU A 4 17.41 -18.33 11.88
N LYS A 5 16.38 -18.44 11.02
CA LYS A 5 16.20 -17.49 9.93
C LYS A 5 15.85 -16.12 10.49
N LEU A 6 16.71 -15.14 10.19
CA LEU A 6 16.50 -13.74 10.53
C LEU A 6 15.26 -13.19 9.81
N LEU A 7 14.33 -12.60 10.55
CA LEU A 7 13.21 -11.88 9.99
C LEU A 7 13.54 -10.39 9.85
N THR A 8 13.15 -9.78 8.75
CA THR A 8 13.12 -8.32 8.63
C THR A 8 11.73 -7.81 9.00
N LYS A 9 11.63 -6.52 9.29
CA LYS A 9 10.37 -5.77 9.38
C LYS A 9 9.37 -6.10 8.26
N SER A 10 9.81 -6.12 7.00
CA SER A 10 8.95 -6.43 5.85
C SER A 10 8.48 -7.88 5.83
N LEU A 11 9.33 -8.83 6.23
CA LEU A 11 8.96 -10.25 6.36
C LEU A 11 7.96 -10.47 7.50
N TYR A 12 8.13 -9.79 8.63
CA TYR A 12 7.17 -9.82 9.74
C TYR A 12 5.78 -9.35 9.28
N LEU A 13 5.71 -8.19 8.59
CA LEU A 13 4.44 -7.68 8.07
C LEU A 13 3.81 -8.60 7.02
N ARG A 14 4.62 -9.25 6.18
CA ARG A 14 4.17 -10.26 5.22
C ARG A 14 3.55 -11.48 5.92
N GLY A 15 4.20 -11.98 6.98
CA GLY A 15 3.67 -13.06 7.80
C GLY A 15 2.34 -12.71 8.47
N LEU A 16 2.20 -11.48 8.98
CA LEU A 16 0.94 -10.99 9.57
C LEU A 16 -0.22 -10.98 8.56
N GLN A 17 0.08 -10.78 7.27
CA GLN A 17 -0.92 -10.90 6.22
C GLN A 17 -1.20 -12.38 5.93
N CYS A 18 -0.17 -13.20 5.71
CA CYS A 18 -0.30 -14.62 5.42
C CYS A 18 1.03 -15.36 5.68
N GLU A 19 1.06 -16.30 6.63
CA GLU A 19 2.26 -17.10 6.95
C GLU A 19 2.73 -17.94 5.77
N LYS A 20 1.81 -18.43 4.94
CA LYS A 20 2.13 -19.12 3.67
C LYS A 20 2.89 -18.20 2.72
N SER A 21 2.44 -16.94 2.59
CA SER A 21 3.14 -15.95 1.76
C SER A 21 4.55 -15.64 2.28
N LEU A 22 4.73 -15.58 3.61
CA LEU A 22 6.04 -15.47 4.24
C LEU A 22 6.93 -16.69 3.93
N TRP A 23 6.39 -17.90 4.09
CA TRP A 23 7.09 -19.14 3.79
C TRP A 23 7.54 -19.19 2.33
N LEU A 24 6.65 -18.89 1.38
CA LEU A 24 6.96 -18.86 -0.05
C LEU A 24 8.10 -17.88 -0.34
N LYS A 25 8.10 -16.67 0.24
CA LYS A 25 9.18 -15.69 0.01
C LYS A 25 10.56 -16.19 0.43
N ILE A 26 10.63 -17.06 1.43
CA ILE A 26 11.88 -17.53 2.01
C ILE A 26 12.31 -18.89 1.45
N ASN A 27 11.36 -19.79 1.18
CA ASN A 27 11.63 -21.19 0.83
C ASN A 27 11.31 -21.52 -0.64
N ASN A 28 10.47 -20.73 -1.31
CA ASN A 28 10.05 -20.99 -2.68
C ASN A 28 9.70 -19.68 -3.41
N SER A 29 10.68 -18.78 -3.56
CA SER A 29 10.43 -17.45 -4.12
C SER A 29 10.09 -17.47 -5.61
N ASP A 30 10.44 -18.54 -6.32
CA ASP A 30 10.29 -18.68 -7.77
C ASP A 30 8.82 -18.73 -8.23
N VAL A 31 7.89 -18.98 -7.30
CA VAL A 31 6.44 -19.00 -7.60
C VAL A 31 5.77 -17.64 -7.35
N LEU A 32 6.53 -16.65 -6.88
CA LEU A 32 6.02 -15.29 -6.67
C LEU A 32 6.02 -14.53 -7.99
N GLU A 33 4.99 -13.73 -8.22
CA GLU A 33 4.93 -12.77 -9.32
C GLU A 33 6.12 -11.78 -9.21
N ASP A 34 6.75 -11.48 -10.35
CA ASP A 34 7.81 -10.47 -10.42
C ASP A 34 7.29 -9.09 -9.97
N GLU A 35 8.20 -8.28 -9.43
CA GLU A 35 7.90 -6.91 -9.03
C GLU A 35 7.60 -6.05 -10.27
N ASP A 36 6.35 -5.61 -10.40
CA ASP A 36 5.90 -4.73 -11.49
C ASP A 36 6.65 -3.37 -11.46
N ILE A 37 6.84 -2.74 -12.62
CA ILE A 37 7.46 -1.41 -12.79
C ILE A 37 6.79 -0.37 -11.89
N ALA A 38 5.47 -0.48 -11.70
CA ALA A 38 4.70 0.39 -10.81
C ALA A 38 5.17 0.31 -9.34
N ILE A 39 5.62 -0.85 -8.87
CA ILE A 39 6.14 -1.03 -7.50
C ILE A 39 7.49 -0.31 -7.35
N SER A 40 8.36 -0.39 -8.36
CA SER A 40 9.65 0.32 -8.35
C SER A 40 9.47 1.84 -8.20
N GLN A 41 8.52 2.43 -8.94
CA GLN A 41 8.21 3.86 -8.84
C GLN A 41 7.69 4.26 -7.45
N ILE A 42 6.88 3.40 -6.82
CA ILE A 42 6.43 3.61 -5.43
C ILE A 42 7.63 3.63 -4.47
N PHE A 43 8.60 2.73 -4.64
CA PHE A 43 9.80 2.72 -3.81
C PHE A 43 10.68 3.96 -4.01
N GLU A 44 10.91 4.39 -5.24
CA GLU A 44 11.65 5.63 -5.51
C GLU A 44 10.98 6.85 -4.88
N THR A 45 9.66 6.91 -5.01
CA THR A 45 8.83 7.95 -4.42
C THR A 45 8.94 7.94 -2.89
N GLY A 46 8.86 6.75 -2.28
CA GLY A 46 9.08 6.55 -0.85
C GLY A 46 10.45 7.06 -0.39
N ARG A 47 11.52 6.77 -1.14
CA ARG A 47 12.88 7.27 -0.85
C ARG A 47 12.96 8.79 -0.88
N LYS A 48 12.33 9.44 -1.88
CA LYS A 48 12.28 10.91 -1.97
C LYS A 48 11.57 11.52 -0.77
N VAL A 49 10.42 10.96 -0.37
CA VAL A 49 9.66 11.42 0.81
C VAL A 49 10.46 11.19 2.10
N GLY A 50 11.08 10.03 2.28
CA GLY A 50 11.91 9.72 3.45
C GLY A 50 13.14 10.62 3.58
N ALA A 51 13.83 10.89 2.47
CA ALA A 51 14.94 11.84 2.44
C ALA A 51 14.49 13.26 2.81
N LEU A 52 13.31 13.68 2.34
CA LEU A 52 12.76 14.99 2.65
C LEU A 52 12.34 15.10 4.13
N ALA A 53 11.76 14.04 4.70
CA ALA A 53 11.33 13.98 6.11
C ALA A 53 12.50 14.14 7.09
N CYS A 54 13.73 13.80 6.70
CA CYS A 54 14.92 14.04 7.51
C CYS A 54 15.12 15.52 7.84
N ASN A 55 14.62 16.44 7.00
CA ASN A 55 14.71 17.87 7.27
C ASN A 55 13.82 18.34 8.44
N LEU A 56 12.93 17.48 8.98
CA LEU A 56 12.25 17.73 10.26
C LEU A 56 13.22 17.69 11.45
N PHE A 57 14.35 16.99 11.31
CA PHE A 57 15.35 16.79 12.37
C PHE A 57 16.77 17.10 11.85
N PRO A 58 17.05 18.36 11.44
CA PRO A 58 18.28 18.70 10.75
C PRO A 58 19.55 18.32 11.54
N ASN A 59 20.64 18.05 10.81
CA ASN A 59 21.94 17.64 11.35
C ASN A 59 22.03 16.21 11.91
N GLY A 60 21.03 15.36 11.68
CA GLY A 60 21.15 13.92 11.97
C GLY A 60 22.23 13.19 11.16
N LYS A 61 22.71 12.05 11.66
CA LYS A 61 23.65 11.17 10.95
C LYS A 61 22.91 10.02 10.27
N ARG A 62 23.26 9.70 9.02
CA ARG A 62 22.63 8.61 8.24
C ARG A 62 23.51 7.37 8.20
N ILE A 63 22.92 6.21 8.46
CA ILE A 63 23.56 4.92 8.19
C ILE A 63 23.53 4.66 6.67
N SER A 64 24.70 4.48 6.03
CA SER A 64 24.78 4.21 4.58
C SER A 64 24.55 2.72 4.28
N PHE A 65 23.54 2.40 3.48
CA PHE A 65 23.24 1.02 3.08
C PHE A 65 24.19 0.45 2.02
N GLY A 66 24.68 1.28 1.10
CA GLY A 66 25.55 0.83 0.01
C GLY A 66 26.95 0.44 0.48
N ASP A 67 27.41 1.05 1.57
CA ASP A 67 28.80 0.94 2.04
C ASP A 67 28.93 0.03 3.28
N THR A 68 27.82 -0.54 3.78
CA THR A 68 27.83 -1.29 5.05
C THR A 68 27.03 -2.60 5.01
N VAL A 69 27.58 -3.62 5.67
CA VAL A 69 26.86 -4.87 5.96
C VAL A 69 26.02 -4.77 7.24
N ARG A 70 25.10 -5.72 7.46
CA ARG A 70 24.18 -5.75 8.62
C ARG A 70 24.88 -5.45 9.95
N ASP A 71 25.92 -6.20 10.28
CA ASP A 71 26.58 -6.10 11.58
C ASP A 71 27.29 -4.75 11.78
N GLN A 72 27.80 -4.16 10.69
CA GLN A 72 28.38 -2.82 10.70
C GLN A 72 27.33 -1.75 10.98
N ARG A 73 26.12 -1.86 10.40
CA ARG A 73 25.01 -0.92 10.66
C ARG A 73 24.58 -0.94 12.12
N ILE A 74 24.45 -2.14 12.69
CA ILE A 74 24.11 -2.32 14.11
C ILE A 74 25.22 -1.72 14.98
N ALA A 75 26.48 -2.01 14.69
CA ALA A 75 27.62 -1.47 15.44
C ALA A 75 27.71 0.06 15.38
N LEU A 76 27.55 0.65 14.18
CA LEU A 76 27.54 2.10 13.99
C LEU A 76 26.38 2.78 14.72
N THR A 77 25.18 2.19 14.65
CA THR A 77 24.00 2.70 15.38
C THR A 77 24.28 2.75 16.87
N LYS A 78 24.82 1.65 17.45
CA LYS A 78 25.20 1.59 18.86
C LYS A 78 26.28 2.62 19.22
N GLN A 79 27.31 2.75 18.39
CA GLN A 79 28.38 3.73 18.61
C GLN A 79 27.83 5.16 18.64
N TRP A 80 27.01 5.55 17.67
CA TRP A 80 26.45 6.90 17.61
C TRP A 80 25.48 7.21 18.75
N ILE A 81 24.77 6.21 19.25
CA ILE A 81 23.96 6.35 20.47
C ILE A 81 24.85 6.69 21.67
N VAL A 82 25.98 6.00 21.83
CA VAL A 82 26.96 6.23 22.91
C VAL A 82 27.64 7.59 22.75
N ASP A 83 27.97 7.99 21.52
CA ASP A 83 28.58 9.29 21.20
C ASP A 83 27.62 10.49 21.41
N GLY A 84 26.36 10.23 21.76
CA GLY A 84 25.37 11.28 22.02
C GLY A 84 24.84 11.96 20.76
N VAL A 85 24.86 11.28 19.61
CA VAL A 85 24.23 11.79 18.38
C VAL A 85 22.73 11.97 18.63
N SER A 86 22.21 13.18 18.35
CA SER A 86 20.82 13.55 18.63
C SER A 86 19.82 12.81 17.75
N THR A 87 20.14 12.69 16.46
CA THR A 87 19.25 12.06 15.47
C THR A 87 20.05 11.13 14.57
N ILE A 88 19.58 9.91 14.42
CA ILE A 88 20.14 8.89 13.53
C ILE A 88 19.07 8.51 12.52
N TYR A 89 19.36 8.68 11.23
CA TYR A 89 18.52 8.19 10.16
C TYR A 89 18.90 6.77 9.79
N GLU A 90 17.88 5.96 9.50
CA GLU A 90 18.05 4.56 9.12
C GLU A 90 18.75 3.73 10.22
N ALA A 91 18.48 4.06 11.49
CA ALA A 91 19.09 3.42 12.66
C ALA A 91 18.72 1.93 12.68
N THR A 92 19.71 1.05 12.78
CA THR A 92 19.51 -0.40 12.59
C THR A 92 19.67 -1.16 13.91
N PHE A 93 18.70 -2.00 14.23
CA PHE A 93 18.65 -2.80 15.45
C PHE A 93 18.27 -4.25 15.15
N GLU A 94 18.74 -5.16 16.00
CA GLU A 94 18.37 -6.57 15.94
C GLU A 94 18.08 -7.09 17.35
N PHE A 95 16.94 -7.75 17.51
CA PHE A 95 16.53 -8.39 18.75
C PHE A 95 15.61 -9.57 18.44
N ASP A 96 15.76 -10.68 19.17
CA ASP A 96 14.93 -11.89 19.02
C ASP A 96 14.84 -12.41 17.56
N GLY A 97 15.95 -12.34 16.82
CA GLY A 97 16.00 -12.75 15.41
C GLY A 97 15.18 -11.87 14.47
N VAL A 98 14.89 -10.63 14.86
CA VAL A 98 14.23 -9.63 14.02
C VAL A 98 15.13 -8.42 13.81
N LEU A 99 15.46 -8.13 12.55
CA LEU A 99 16.18 -6.95 12.12
C LEU A 99 15.18 -5.85 11.72
N VAL A 100 15.27 -4.71 12.38
CA VAL A 100 14.52 -3.51 12.04
C VAL A 100 15.45 -2.36 11.72
N MET A 101 14.94 -1.45 10.91
CA MET A 101 15.63 -0.25 10.52
C MET A 101 14.61 0.88 10.62
N VAL A 102 14.94 1.84 11.48
CA VAL A 102 14.06 2.97 11.86
C VAL A 102 14.43 4.15 10.99
N ASP A 103 13.44 4.70 10.26
CA ASP A 103 13.70 5.79 9.33
C ASP A 103 14.34 7.00 10.04
N ILE A 104 13.79 7.40 11.19
CA ILE A 104 14.33 8.46 12.05
C ILE A 104 14.24 8.02 13.51
N LEU A 105 15.40 7.90 14.15
CA LEU A 105 15.56 7.77 15.59
C LEU A 105 16.04 9.10 16.16
N ASN A 106 15.23 9.74 17.00
CA ASN A 106 15.55 11.02 17.62
C ASN A 106 15.69 10.86 19.15
N ARG A 107 16.59 11.60 19.77
CA ARG A 107 16.70 11.70 21.23
C ARG A 107 15.95 12.92 21.71
N ASP A 108 15.07 12.75 22.69
CA ASP A 108 14.35 13.87 23.32
C ASP A 108 15.22 14.60 24.36
N SER A 109 14.66 15.67 24.95
CA SER A 109 15.36 16.51 25.93
C SER A 109 15.71 15.76 27.23
N ASP A 110 14.99 14.70 27.56
CA ASP A 110 15.20 13.89 28.76
C ASP A 110 16.16 12.72 28.50
N GLY A 111 16.65 12.60 27.26
CA GLY A 111 17.58 11.56 26.84
C GLY A 111 16.91 10.25 26.42
N ASN A 112 15.57 10.19 26.38
CA ASN A 112 14.84 9.03 25.85
C ASN A 112 14.80 9.09 24.32
N PHE A 113 14.26 8.04 23.70
CA PHE A 113 14.22 7.91 22.25
C PHE A 113 12.80 8.04 21.70
N GLU A 114 12.71 8.71 20.56
CA GLU A 114 11.53 8.81 19.73
C GLU A 114 11.79 8.11 18.40
N ILE A 115 10.84 7.32 17.92
CA ILE A 115 10.88 6.71 16.58
C ILE A 115 9.82 7.32 15.68
N TYR A 116 10.21 7.60 14.43
CA TYR A 116 9.32 8.10 13.40
C TYR A 116 9.43 7.22 12.15
N GLU A 117 8.36 6.49 11.83
CA GLU A 117 8.23 5.73 10.59
C GLU A 117 7.61 6.60 9.51
N VAL A 118 8.33 6.86 8.43
CA VAL A 118 7.92 7.77 7.35
C VAL A 118 7.20 6.99 6.26
N LYS A 119 5.99 7.42 5.90
CA LYS A 119 5.21 6.81 4.81
C LYS A 119 4.85 7.85 3.75
N SER A 120 5.03 7.48 2.49
CA SER A 120 4.54 8.26 1.34
C SER A 120 3.04 8.06 1.15
N SER A 121 2.27 8.50 2.12
CA SER A 121 0.81 8.53 2.09
C SER A 121 0.30 9.76 2.84
N SER A 122 -0.88 10.24 2.45
CA SER A 122 -1.45 11.45 3.03
C SER A 122 -2.19 11.18 4.33
N TRP A 123 -2.34 12.20 5.17
CA TRP A 123 -3.22 12.22 6.33
C TRP A 123 -4.02 13.51 6.35
N ASN A 124 -5.30 13.43 6.69
CA ASN A 124 -6.16 14.61 6.88
C ASN A 124 -7.21 14.31 7.94
N SER A 125 -7.97 15.34 8.31
CA SER A 125 -9.01 15.29 9.36
C SER A 125 -10.10 14.21 9.16
N LYS A 126 -10.26 13.64 7.95
CA LYS A 126 -11.27 12.61 7.66
C LYS A 126 -10.76 11.19 7.96
N LYS A 127 -9.45 10.99 8.08
CA LYS A 127 -8.83 9.68 8.37
C LYS A 127 -8.85 9.37 9.86
N LYS A 128 -8.81 8.09 10.18
CA LYS A 128 -8.80 7.54 11.55
C LYS A 128 -7.60 6.61 11.70
N LEU A 129 -7.16 6.36 12.93
CA LEU A 129 -5.98 5.51 13.19
C LEU A 129 -6.11 4.10 12.58
N LYS A 130 -7.33 3.56 12.53
CA LYS A 130 -7.61 2.28 11.84
C LYS A 130 -7.24 2.27 10.35
N ASP A 131 -7.20 3.44 9.71
CA ASP A 131 -6.86 3.58 8.29
C ASP A 131 -5.35 3.46 8.06
N ILE A 132 -4.54 3.52 9.14
CA ILE A 132 -3.08 3.32 9.15
C ILE A 132 -2.67 2.12 10.03
N ASP A 133 -3.58 1.18 10.30
CA ASP A 133 -3.32 -0.03 11.13
C ASP A 133 -2.09 -0.84 10.67
N THR A 134 -1.83 -0.88 9.37
CA THR A 134 -0.62 -1.53 8.83
C THR A 134 0.67 -0.80 9.21
N TYR A 135 0.63 0.53 9.30
CA TYR A 135 1.78 1.34 9.73
C TYR A 135 1.95 1.26 11.25
N ILE A 136 0.88 1.13 12.01
CA ILE A 136 0.94 0.87 13.45
C ILE A 136 1.66 -0.46 13.72
N LYS A 137 1.35 -1.52 12.95
CA LYS A 137 2.03 -2.82 13.06
C LYS A 137 3.53 -2.75 12.70
N ASP A 138 3.87 -1.87 11.76
CA ASP A 138 5.26 -1.58 11.39
C ASP A 138 6.01 -0.94 12.56
N VAL A 139 5.42 0.12 13.13
CA VAL A 139 5.97 0.79 14.30
C VAL A 139 6.02 -0.13 15.52
N SER A 140 5.05 -1.03 15.72
CA SER A 140 5.02 -1.92 16.88
C SER A 140 6.16 -2.94 16.89
N ILE A 141 6.55 -3.48 15.74
CA ILE A 141 7.70 -4.40 15.67
C ILE A 141 9.03 -3.66 15.86
N GLN A 142 9.12 -2.40 15.40
CA GLN A 142 10.28 -1.55 15.68
C GLN A 142 10.38 -1.26 17.17
N TYR A 143 9.27 -0.84 17.80
CA TYR A 143 9.19 -0.61 19.24
C TYR A 143 9.65 -1.83 20.03
N TYR A 144 9.16 -3.03 19.67
CA TYR A 144 9.56 -4.30 20.29
C TYR A 144 11.08 -4.52 20.23
N VAL A 145 11.67 -4.38 19.04
CA VAL A 145 13.10 -4.63 18.85
C VAL A 145 13.96 -3.61 19.59
N LEU A 146 13.61 -2.32 19.55
CA LEU A 146 14.38 -1.28 20.22
C LEU A 146 14.28 -1.39 21.75
N ASN A 147 13.08 -1.65 22.29
CA ASN A 147 12.90 -1.87 23.72
C ASN A 147 13.64 -3.13 24.20
N GLY A 148 13.61 -4.21 23.40
CA GLY A 148 14.42 -5.41 23.64
C GLY A 148 15.93 -5.15 23.60
N CYS A 149 16.38 -4.15 22.84
CA CYS A 149 17.75 -3.66 22.85
C CYS A 149 18.09 -2.74 24.04
N GLY A 150 17.13 -2.49 24.95
CA GLY A 150 17.29 -1.67 26.15
C GLY A 150 17.09 -0.17 25.95
N LEU A 151 16.53 0.27 24.82
CA LEU A 151 16.20 1.68 24.61
C LEU A 151 14.84 2.01 25.24
N ASN A 152 14.78 3.11 25.99
CA ASN A 152 13.51 3.67 26.46
C ASN A 152 12.86 4.51 25.36
N ILE A 153 11.75 4.01 24.79
CA ILE A 153 11.03 4.71 23.72
C ILE A 153 9.91 5.55 24.33
N SER A 154 10.11 6.87 24.40
CA SER A 154 9.13 7.83 24.92
C SER A 154 8.04 8.17 23.91
N LYS A 155 8.35 8.09 22.61
CA LYS A 155 7.39 8.34 21.53
C LYS A 155 7.61 7.44 20.33
N ALA A 156 6.53 6.94 19.78
CA ALA A 156 6.50 6.26 18.50
C ALA A 156 5.43 6.90 17.61
N ALA A 157 5.80 7.28 16.39
CA ALA A 157 4.93 7.99 15.47
C ALA A 157 5.02 7.46 14.04
N VAL A 158 3.91 7.58 13.31
CA VAL A 158 3.88 7.46 11.86
C VAL A 158 3.90 8.87 11.28
N THR A 159 4.92 9.19 10.49
CA THR A 159 5.08 10.46 9.78
C THR A 159 4.48 10.34 8.38
N LEU A 160 3.51 11.18 8.08
CA LEU A 160 2.71 11.17 6.86
C LEU A 160 2.78 12.54 6.19
N LEU A 161 2.39 12.61 4.92
CA LEU A 161 2.19 13.88 4.24
C LEU A 161 0.87 14.51 4.72
N ASN A 162 0.91 15.77 5.12
CA ASN A 162 -0.27 16.52 5.50
C ASN A 162 -1.12 16.80 4.26
N GLY A 163 -2.25 16.09 4.13
CA GLY A 163 -3.17 16.25 3.00
C GLY A 163 -3.89 17.59 2.96
N ASP A 164 -3.88 18.34 4.08
CA ASP A 164 -4.45 19.68 4.17
C ASP A 164 -3.38 20.77 3.91
N TYR A 165 -2.10 20.40 3.70
CA TYR A 165 -1.04 21.32 3.32
C TYR A 165 -1.23 21.81 1.89
N ILE A 166 -1.04 23.12 1.68
CA ILE A 166 -1.02 23.74 0.36
C ILE A 166 0.33 24.44 0.21
N ARG A 167 1.08 24.08 -0.84
CA ARG A 167 2.40 24.67 -1.08
C ARG A 167 2.32 26.18 -1.34
N GLY A 168 3.12 26.95 -0.63
CA GLY A 168 3.34 28.39 -0.86
C GLY A 168 4.36 28.64 -1.97
N ASP A 169 5.09 29.75 -1.88
CA ASP A 169 6.20 30.05 -2.79
C ASP A 169 7.36 29.07 -2.59
N GLU A 170 7.62 28.68 -1.33
CA GLU A 170 8.61 27.68 -0.96
C GLU A 170 7.94 26.46 -0.30
N LEU A 171 8.66 25.33 -0.28
CA LEU A 171 8.20 24.11 0.36
C LEU A 171 8.49 24.17 1.87
N ASN A 172 7.46 24.28 2.71
CA ASN A 172 7.62 24.23 4.16
C ASN A 172 7.58 22.77 4.66
N ILE A 173 8.73 22.26 5.09
CA ILE A 173 8.87 20.87 5.59
C ILE A 173 8.01 20.61 6.82
N ASN A 174 7.94 21.56 7.75
CA ASN A 174 7.21 21.37 9.02
C ASN A 174 5.70 21.30 8.80
N ASP A 175 5.18 22.00 7.79
CA ASP A 175 3.74 21.97 7.46
C ASP A 175 3.40 20.84 6.49
N LEU A 176 4.36 20.41 5.65
CA LEU A 176 4.21 19.33 4.68
C LEU A 176 4.02 17.97 5.36
N PHE A 177 4.67 17.74 6.50
CA PHE A 177 4.58 16.50 7.24
C PHE A 177 3.67 16.64 8.46
N ILE A 178 3.03 15.54 8.84
CA ILE A 178 2.27 15.42 10.08
C ILE A 178 2.64 14.12 10.78
N HIS A 179 2.71 14.15 12.11
CA HIS A 179 2.96 12.99 12.94
C HIS A 179 1.66 12.46 13.53
N GLN A 180 1.37 11.18 13.30
CA GLN A 180 0.38 10.44 14.08
C GLN A 180 1.11 9.69 15.18
N ILE A 181 0.97 10.15 16.43
CA ILE A 181 1.53 9.48 17.60
C ILE A 181 0.73 8.19 17.82
N VAL A 182 1.42 7.06 17.79
CA VAL A 182 0.83 5.71 17.88
C VAL A 182 1.49 4.87 18.97
N THR A 183 1.98 5.53 20.02
CA THR A 183 2.80 4.90 21.06
C THR A 183 1.98 3.89 21.86
N ASP A 184 0.77 4.27 22.28
CA ASP A 184 -0.12 3.38 23.03
C ASP A 184 -0.60 2.21 22.18
N GLU A 185 -0.89 2.43 20.89
CA GLU A 185 -1.25 1.38 19.95
C GLU A 185 -0.09 0.41 19.73
N ALA A 186 1.13 0.90 19.59
CA ALA A 186 2.32 0.07 19.48
C ALA A 186 2.56 -0.76 20.75
N ILE A 187 2.38 -0.15 21.94
CA ILE A 187 2.48 -0.84 23.24
C ILE A 187 1.41 -1.93 23.36
N SER A 188 0.18 -1.66 22.93
CA SER A 188 -0.93 -2.63 23.01
C SER A 188 -0.72 -3.92 22.21
N LEU A 189 0.22 -3.92 21.27
CA LEU A 189 0.56 -5.07 20.44
C LEU A 189 1.72 -5.91 20.98
N GLN A 190 2.49 -5.40 21.96
CA GLN A 190 3.76 -6.00 22.40
C GLN A 190 3.59 -7.43 22.90
N ASP A 191 2.56 -7.71 23.70
CA ASP A 191 2.30 -9.04 24.27
C ASP A 191 2.09 -10.14 23.20
N ARG A 192 1.65 -9.75 22.00
CA ARG A 192 1.37 -10.70 20.90
C ARG A 192 2.57 -10.96 20.00
N ILE A 193 3.57 -10.06 20.01
CA ILE A 193 4.70 -10.15 19.09
C ILE A 193 5.51 -11.44 19.33
N PRO A 194 5.89 -11.82 20.57
CA PRO A 194 6.68 -13.03 20.80
C PRO A 194 6.02 -14.31 20.29
N ASP A 195 4.71 -14.48 20.54
CA ASP A 195 3.97 -15.65 20.06
C ASP A 195 3.81 -15.65 18.53
N THR A 196 3.64 -14.47 17.93
CA THR A 196 3.62 -14.32 16.46
C THR A 196 4.97 -14.71 15.86
N LEU A 197 6.08 -14.23 16.43
CA LEU A 197 7.42 -14.58 15.98
C LEU A 197 7.70 -16.07 16.15
N ARG A 198 7.23 -16.69 17.25
CA ARG A 198 7.32 -18.14 17.44
C ARG A 198 6.56 -18.91 16.36
N SER A 199 5.34 -18.47 16.00
CA SER A 199 4.56 -19.05 14.90
C SER A 199 5.34 -18.98 13.59
N PHE A 200 5.84 -17.79 13.22
CA PHE A 200 6.59 -17.58 11.99
C PHE A 200 7.88 -18.41 11.94
N LYS A 201 8.67 -18.42 13.02
CA LYS A 201 9.89 -19.22 13.12
C LYS A 201 9.57 -20.72 13.00
N GLY A 202 8.47 -21.18 13.61
CA GLY A 202 7.98 -22.55 13.48
C GLY A 202 7.72 -22.92 12.02
N SER A 203 6.90 -22.13 11.31
CA SER A 203 6.62 -22.36 9.88
C SER A 203 7.88 -22.34 9.02
N LEU A 204 8.85 -21.47 9.32
CA LEU A 204 10.06 -21.32 8.51
C LEU A 204 11.12 -22.40 8.75
N ASN A 205 11.10 -23.05 9.91
CA ASN A 205 12.01 -24.16 10.25
C ASN A 205 11.55 -25.49 9.65
N GLU A 206 10.25 -25.65 9.40
CA GLU A 206 9.66 -26.78 8.67
C GLU A 206 9.79 -26.57 7.14
N GLN A 207 11.03 -26.46 6.66
CA GLN A 207 11.38 -26.01 5.31
C GLN A 207 10.76 -26.83 4.16
N GLU A 208 10.29 -28.05 4.42
CA GLU A 208 9.69 -28.92 3.40
C GLU A 208 8.16 -28.84 3.34
N ILE A 209 7.51 -28.25 4.36
CA ILE A 209 6.05 -28.24 4.47
C ILE A 209 5.54 -26.82 4.29
N GLU A 210 4.99 -26.56 3.11
CA GLU A 210 4.28 -25.32 2.84
C GLU A 210 3.03 -25.20 3.73
N PRO A 211 2.81 -24.07 4.43
CA PRO A 211 1.62 -23.89 5.25
C PRO A 211 0.33 -23.98 4.42
N ASP A 212 -0.62 -24.83 4.84
CA ASP A 212 -1.92 -24.98 4.19
C ASP A 212 -2.89 -23.85 4.57
N ILE A 213 -2.61 -22.65 4.05
CA ILE A 213 -3.52 -21.50 4.12
C ILE A 213 -4.29 -21.40 2.81
N ASP A 214 -5.61 -21.45 2.93
CA ASP A 214 -6.53 -21.42 1.80
C ASP A 214 -6.86 -19.99 1.33
N ILE A 215 -7.50 -19.87 0.16
CA ILE A 215 -7.85 -18.58 -0.43
C ILE A 215 -8.78 -17.77 0.48
N GLY A 216 -8.37 -16.54 0.78
CA GLY A 216 -9.09 -15.71 1.74
C GLY A 216 -8.99 -14.21 1.45
N TRP A 217 -9.67 -13.42 2.28
CA TRP A 217 -9.62 -11.96 2.21
C TRP A 217 -8.19 -11.40 2.33
N HIS A 218 -7.32 -12.14 3.02
CA HIS A 218 -5.90 -11.81 3.18
C HIS A 218 -5.12 -11.83 1.85
N CYS A 219 -5.63 -12.45 0.79
CA CYS A 219 -4.99 -12.43 -0.54
C CYS A 219 -5.00 -11.03 -1.19
N LYS A 220 -5.91 -10.13 -0.76
CA LYS A 220 -6.04 -8.76 -1.31
C LYS A 220 -5.92 -7.66 -0.26
N LYS A 221 -5.76 -8.01 1.02
CA LYS A 221 -5.69 -7.06 2.14
C LYS A 221 -4.65 -7.51 3.16
N PRO A 222 -3.81 -6.59 3.68
CA PRO A 222 -3.75 -5.16 3.34
C PRO A 222 -3.25 -4.85 1.92
N TYR A 223 -2.40 -5.70 1.35
CA TYR A 223 -1.85 -5.55 -0.01
C TYR A 223 -2.28 -6.70 -0.93
N LYS A 224 -2.17 -6.52 -2.25
CA LYS A 224 -2.29 -7.65 -3.20
C LYS A 224 -1.14 -8.62 -2.89
N CYS A 225 -1.46 -9.90 -2.73
CA CYS A 225 -0.44 -10.94 -2.56
C CYS A 225 0.20 -11.25 -3.92
N ASP A 226 1.53 -11.21 -3.99
CA ASP A 226 2.34 -11.60 -5.15
C ASP A 226 2.39 -13.13 -5.38
N ALA A 227 1.96 -13.93 -4.40
CA ALA A 227 1.75 -15.38 -4.56
C ALA A 227 0.37 -15.72 -5.13
N SER A 228 -0.39 -14.73 -5.64
CA SER A 228 -1.79 -14.93 -6.00
C SER A 228 -1.96 -15.92 -7.14
N GLU A 229 -1.18 -15.81 -8.21
CA GLU A 229 -1.25 -16.78 -9.32
C GLU A 229 -0.92 -18.21 -8.87
N TYR A 230 0.13 -18.40 -8.07
CA TYR A 230 0.50 -19.72 -7.55
C TYR A 230 -0.60 -20.34 -6.69
N CYS A 231 -1.08 -19.61 -5.67
CA CYS A 231 -2.09 -20.13 -4.77
C CYS A 231 -3.44 -20.36 -5.48
N TRP A 232 -3.84 -19.44 -6.36
CA TRP A 232 -5.17 -19.47 -6.98
C TRP A 232 -5.22 -20.41 -8.18
N ARG A 233 -4.28 -20.31 -9.11
CA ARG A 233 -4.28 -21.08 -10.37
C ARG A 233 -3.63 -22.43 -10.19
N VAL A 234 -2.42 -22.47 -9.65
CA VAL A 234 -1.62 -23.70 -9.60
C VAL A 234 -2.17 -24.65 -8.53
N GLN A 235 -2.37 -24.17 -7.31
CA GLN A 235 -2.78 -25.05 -6.21
C GLN A 235 -4.29 -25.30 -6.14
N ARG A 236 -5.11 -24.28 -6.45
CA ARG A 236 -6.56 -24.35 -6.28
C ARG A 236 -7.34 -24.42 -7.60
N GLN A 237 -6.65 -24.32 -8.74
CA GLN A 237 -7.25 -24.46 -10.07
C GLN A 237 -8.45 -23.55 -10.29
N ILE A 238 -8.43 -22.36 -9.69
CA ILE A 238 -9.45 -21.33 -9.87
C ILE A 238 -9.25 -20.76 -11.28
N PRO A 239 -10.28 -20.69 -12.14
CA PRO A 239 -10.17 -20.10 -13.48
C PRO A 239 -9.96 -18.58 -13.43
N GLU A 240 -9.38 -18.02 -14.49
CA GLU A 240 -9.10 -16.58 -14.62
C GLU A 240 -10.31 -15.71 -14.26
N TYR A 241 -11.46 -16.10 -14.79
CA TYR A 241 -12.75 -15.48 -14.53
C TYR A 241 -13.64 -16.42 -13.69
N SER A 242 -13.98 -15.99 -12.47
CA SER A 242 -14.63 -16.80 -11.44
C SER A 242 -15.59 -15.96 -10.58
N VAL A 243 -16.21 -16.58 -9.57
CA VAL A 243 -17.00 -15.87 -8.55
C VAL A 243 -16.26 -14.70 -7.88
N PHE A 244 -14.92 -14.73 -7.84
CA PHE A 244 -14.09 -13.66 -7.28
C PHE A 244 -13.95 -12.42 -8.17
N ASN A 245 -14.37 -12.49 -9.44
CA ASN A 245 -14.45 -11.36 -10.37
C ASN A 245 -15.80 -10.65 -10.25
N ILE A 246 -16.85 -11.37 -9.83
CA ILE A 246 -18.21 -10.82 -9.63
C ILE A 246 -18.39 -10.22 -8.24
N PHE A 247 -17.86 -10.91 -7.22
CA PHE A 247 -18.06 -10.51 -5.83
C PHE A 247 -16.75 -9.97 -5.23
N PRO A 248 -16.79 -8.82 -4.53
CA PRO A 248 -15.59 -8.27 -3.90
C PRO A 248 -15.09 -9.21 -2.82
N LEU A 249 -13.77 -9.43 -2.77
CA LEU A 249 -13.14 -10.30 -1.78
C LEU A 249 -12.98 -9.57 -0.44
N THR A 250 -13.88 -9.84 0.50
CA THR A 250 -13.89 -9.29 1.86
C THR A 250 -14.13 -10.42 2.85
N LYS A 251 -13.90 -10.19 4.16
CA LYS A 251 -14.10 -11.19 5.22
C LYS A 251 -15.48 -11.87 5.21
N LYS A 252 -16.51 -11.20 4.70
CA LYS A 252 -17.90 -11.69 4.65
C LYS A 252 -18.44 -11.75 3.22
N SER A 253 -17.56 -11.89 2.23
CA SER A 253 -17.99 -11.86 0.83
C SER A 253 -18.79 -13.08 0.42
N LYS A 254 -19.70 -12.87 -0.54
CA LYS A 254 -20.37 -13.97 -1.25
C LYS A 254 -19.40 -14.83 -2.04
N ALA A 255 -18.27 -14.26 -2.50
CA ALA A 255 -17.20 -15.00 -3.19
C ALA A 255 -16.66 -16.13 -2.32
N LEU A 256 -16.26 -15.84 -1.08
CA LEU A 256 -15.75 -16.85 -0.15
C LEU A 256 -16.83 -17.87 0.22
N LYS A 257 -18.07 -17.41 0.42
CA LYS A 257 -19.18 -18.33 0.69
C LYS A 257 -19.39 -19.35 -0.43
N LEU A 258 -19.38 -18.91 -1.70
CA LEU A 258 -19.51 -19.79 -2.85
C LEU A 258 -18.30 -20.71 -3.00
N TYR A 259 -17.09 -20.15 -2.83
CA TYR A 259 -15.84 -20.91 -2.89
C TYR A 259 -15.79 -22.06 -1.87
N HIS A 260 -16.15 -21.81 -0.61
CA HIS A 260 -16.23 -22.85 0.42
C HIS A 260 -17.35 -23.88 0.19
N GLN A 261 -18.30 -23.58 -0.71
CA GLN A 261 -19.31 -24.54 -1.19
C GLN A 261 -18.83 -25.32 -2.42
N GLY A 262 -17.57 -25.14 -2.85
CA GLY A 262 -17.02 -25.72 -4.07
C GLY A 262 -17.46 -25.02 -5.36
N ILE A 263 -18.13 -23.87 -5.26
CA ILE A 263 -18.65 -23.11 -6.40
C ILE A 263 -17.64 -22.02 -6.77
N VAL A 264 -16.93 -22.26 -7.87
CA VAL A 264 -15.90 -21.35 -8.38
C VAL A 264 -16.30 -20.73 -9.71
N ASN A 265 -16.93 -21.52 -10.60
CA ASN A 265 -17.47 -20.99 -11.85
C ASN A 265 -18.75 -20.21 -11.58
N ILE A 266 -18.94 -19.14 -12.36
CA ILE A 266 -20.12 -18.29 -12.26
C ILE A 266 -21.38 -19.03 -12.72
N ASP A 267 -21.23 -19.95 -13.68
CA ASP A 267 -22.32 -20.78 -14.20
C ASP A 267 -22.94 -21.67 -13.12
N ASP A 268 -22.10 -22.17 -12.20
CA ASP A 268 -22.47 -23.08 -11.11
C ASP A 268 -23.20 -22.37 -9.95
N ILE A 269 -23.36 -21.03 -10.00
CA ILE A 269 -24.10 -20.29 -8.97
C ILE A 269 -25.59 -20.69 -9.00
N PRO A 270 -26.15 -21.23 -7.90
CA PRO A 270 -27.55 -21.63 -7.83
C PRO A 270 -28.50 -20.44 -7.95
N GLU A 271 -29.63 -20.63 -8.63
CA GLU A 271 -30.65 -19.57 -8.76
C GLU A 271 -31.23 -19.13 -7.41
N SER A 272 -31.26 -20.05 -6.44
CA SER A 272 -31.70 -19.81 -5.06
C SER A 272 -30.72 -18.96 -4.24
N PHE A 273 -29.50 -18.74 -4.74
CA PHE A 273 -28.51 -17.92 -4.05
C PHE A 273 -28.97 -16.46 -4.03
N LYS A 274 -29.06 -15.88 -2.83
CA LYS A 274 -29.57 -14.52 -2.66
C LYS A 274 -28.61 -13.50 -3.27
N LEU A 275 -29.03 -12.84 -4.34
CA LEU A 275 -28.30 -11.78 -5.04
C LEU A 275 -29.10 -10.47 -5.04
N THR A 276 -28.40 -9.33 -4.93
CA THR A 276 -29.01 -8.02 -5.24
C THR A 276 -29.17 -7.88 -6.76
N ASP A 277 -30.04 -7.00 -7.24
CA ASP A 277 -30.27 -6.81 -8.68
C ASP A 277 -28.98 -6.55 -9.48
N ARG A 278 -28.07 -5.71 -8.97
CA ARG A 278 -26.76 -5.47 -9.61
C ARG A 278 -25.89 -6.72 -9.72
N GLN A 279 -25.92 -7.57 -8.70
CA GLN A 279 -25.16 -8.82 -8.67
C GLN A 279 -25.77 -9.85 -9.59
N ARG A 280 -27.11 -9.94 -9.61
CA ARG A 280 -27.84 -10.80 -10.54
C ARG A 280 -27.54 -10.41 -11.97
N LEU A 281 -27.59 -9.12 -12.30
CA LEU A 281 -27.20 -8.61 -13.61
C LEU A 281 -25.77 -9.01 -13.98
N ALA A 282 -24.80 -8.83 -13.07
CA ALA A 282 -23.41 -9.22 -13.32
C ALA A 282 -23.26 -10.74 -13.54
N VAL A 283 -23.90 -11.57 -12.71
CA VAL A 283 -23.91 -13.03 -12.88
C VAL A 283 -24.55 -13.41 -14.22
N ASP A 284 -25.74 -12.89 -14.52
CA ASP A 284 -26.50 -13.23 -15.73
C ASP A 284 -25.79 -12.78 -17.01
N ALA A 285 -25.03 -11.69 -16.96
CA ALA A 285 -24.19 -11.20 -18.04
C ALA A 285 -22.93 -12.05 -18.22
N SER A 286 -22.39 -12.61 -17.14
CA SER A 286 -21.19 -13.45 -17.16
C SER A 286 -21.45 -14.92 -17.41
N LYS A 287 -22.67 -15.43 -17.16
CA LYS A 287 -22.99 -16.83 -17.40
C LYS A 287 -22.84 -17.16 -18.88
N SER A 288 -22.10 -18.22 -19.17
CA SER A 288 -21.75 -18.61 -20.54
C SER A 288 -23.00 -19.09 -21.28
N LEU A 289 -23.59 -18.22 -22.08
CA LEU A 289 -24.61 -18.60 -23.05
C LEU A 289 -24.25 -17.98 -24.38
N ALA A 290 -23.64 -18.81 -25.23
CA ALA A 290 -23.62 -18.59 -26.67
C ALA A 290 -25.00 -18.08 -27.12
N GLY A 291 -25.05 -16.88 -27.69
CA GLY A 291 -26.27 -16.30 -28.25
C GLY A 291 -27.07 -15.34 -27.36
N ARG A 292 -26.63 -15.00 -26.14
CA ARG A 292 -27.26 -13.87 -25.41
C ARG A 292 -26.84 -12.53 -26.04
N LYS A 293 -27.84 -11.78 -26.50
CA LYS A 293 -27.67 -10.40 -26.97
C LYS A 293 -27.32 -9.50 -25.78
N PRO A 294 -26.51 -8.44 -25.99
CA PRO A 294 -26.26 -7.44 -24.95
C PRO A 294 -27.58 -6.95 -24.35
N GLN A 295 -27.64 -6.85 -23.03
CA GLN A 295 -28.79 -6.27 -22.35
C GLN A 295 -28.75 -4.75 -22.53
N ILE A 296 -29.63 -4.25 -23.40
CA ILE A 296 -29.70 -2.82 -23.75
C ILE A 296 -31.00 -2.25 -23.18
N ASN A 297 -30.90 -1.31 -22.25
CA ASN A 297 -32.04 -0.53 -21.81
C ASN A 297 -32.32 0.60 -22.81
N ARG A 298 -33.10 0.29 -23.85
CA ARG A 298 -33.39 1.23 -24.95
C ARG A 298 -34.10 2.49 -24.49
N GLU A 299 -35.07 2.38 -23.58
CA GLU A 299 -35.79 3.54 -23.04
C GLU A 299 -34.85 4.52 -22.33
N LYS A 300 -33.95 4.02 -21.48
CA LYS A 300 -32.96 4.87 -20.80
C LYS A 300 -31.94 5.47 -21.77
N LEU A 301 -31.53 4.73 -22.79
CA LEU A 301 -30.63 5.25 -23.82
C LEU A 301 -31.30 6.34 -24.65
N GLU A 302 -32.55 6.15 -25.05
CA GLU A 302 -33.31 7.13 -25.81
C GLU A 302 -33.52 8.41 -24.99
N LEU A 303 -33.90 8.28 -23.72
CA LEU A 303 -33.99 9.41 -22.78
C LEU A 303 -32.65 10.15 -22.67
N PHE A 304 -31.54 9.42 -22.49
CA PHE A 304 -30.21 10.02 -22.42
C PHE A 304 -29.84 10.75 -23.71
N LEU A 305 -29.98 10.10 -24.87
CA LEU A 305 -29.65 10.69 -26.17
C LEU A 305 -30.53 11.90 -26.50
N SER A 306 -31.82 11.86 -26.15
CA SER A 306 -32.75 12.99 -26.34
C SER A 306 -32.43 14.21 -25.48
N SER A 307 -31.66 14.03 -24.40
CA SER A 307 -31.22 15.13 -23.52
C SER A 307 -29.98 15.87 -24.04
N LEU A 308 -29.32 15.35 -25.09
CA LEU A 308 -28.12 15.94 -25.65
C LEU A 308 -28.47 17.08 -26.63
N SER A 309 -27.69 18.16 -26.60
CA SER A 309 -27.82 19.30 -27.51
C SER A 309 -26.47 19.64 -28.12
N TYR A 310 -26.46 19.97 -29.40
CA TYR A 310 -25.25 20.39 -30.11
C TYR A 310 -24.75 21.76 -29.64
N PRO A 311 -23.42 22.01 -29.68
CA PRO A 311 -22.36 21.05 -30.05
C PRO A 311 -22.12 19.96 -29.00
N LEU A 312 -21.79 18.74 -29.46
CA LEU A 312 -21.40 17.62 -28.60
C LEU A 312 -19.89 17.67 -28.32
N TYR A 313 -19.49 17.50 -27.07
CA TYR A 313 -18.10 17.54 -26.62
C TYR A 313 -17.64 16.16 -26.16
N TYR A 314 -16.66 15.59 -26.86
CA TYR A 314 -16.02 14.35 -26.50
C TYR A 314 -14.68 14.67 -25.83
N LEU A 315 -14.72 14.94 -24.52
CA LEU A 315 -13.57 15.32 -23.73
C LEU A 315 -12.86 14.08 -23.17
N ASP A 316 -11.56 14.02 -23.40
CA ASP A 316 -10.63 13.13 -22.73
C ASP A 316 -9.49 13.95 -22.10
N PHE A 317 -9.02 13.56 -20.93
CA PHE A 317 -7.95 14.29 -20.23
C PHE A 317 -7.15 13.39 -19.31
N GLU A 318 -5.86 13.69 -19.22
CA GLU A 318 -4.93 12.96 -18.37
C GLU A 318 -4.57 13.79 -17.14
N THR A 319 -4.45 13.09 -16.02
CA THR A 319 -4.04 13.69 -14.75
C THR A 319 -2.85 12.95 -14.16
N SER A 320 -2.01 13.68 -13.44
CA SER A 320 -0.96 13.11 -12.61
C SER A 320 -1.18 13.51 -11.15
N GLN A 321 -0.57 12.76 -10.24
CA GLN A 321 -0.55 13.06 -8.81
C GLN A 321 0.89 12.89 -8.33
N GLN A 322 1.36 13.86 -7.54
CA GLN A 322 2.66 13.79 -6.88
C GLN A 322 2.48 13.87 -5.36
N PRO A 323 3.18 13.05 -4.55
CA PRO A 323 3.10 13.13 -3.10
C PRO A 323 3.66 14.45 -2.57
N ILE A 324 4.78 14.91 -3.13
CA ILE A 324 5.39 16.19 -2.79
C ILE A 324 4.84 17.21 -3.78
N PRO A 325 4.11 18.24 -3.33
CA PRO A 325 3.57 19.24 -4.26
C PRO A 325 4.71 20.02 -4.91
N GLU A 326 4.80 19.96 -6.24
CA GLU A 326 5.89 20.58 -7.01
C GLU A 326 5.65 22.07 -7.31
N PHE A 327 4.38 22.49 -7.33
CA PHE A 327 3.99 23.85 -7.68
C PHE A 327 3.19 24.52 -6.56
N LYS A 328 3.14 25.85 -6.60
CA LYS A 328 2.37 26.69 -5.67
C LYS A 328 0.88 26.38 -5.77
N GLY A 329 0.19 26.37 -4.63
CA GLY A 329 -1.25 26.13 -4.59
C GLY A 329 -1.65 24.67 -4.80
N ILE A 330 -0.73 23.72 -4.57
CA ILE A 330 -0.97 22.27 -4.70
C ILE A 330 -0.81 21.59 -3.34
N SER A 331 -1.69 20.63 -3.07
CA SER A 331 -1.59 19.71 -1.92
C SER A 331 -0.98 18.35 -2.30
N PRO A 332 -0.41 17.60 -1.34
CA PRO A 332 0.01 16.22 -1.57
C PRO A 332 -1.05 15.37 -2.25
N PHE A 333 -0.67 14.64 -3.29
CA PHE A 333 -1.53 13.77 -4.12
C PHE A 333 -2.73 14.47 -4.78
N GLN A 334 -2.71 15.78 -4.93
CA GLN A 334 -3.72 16.49 -5.72
C GLN A 334 -3.65 16.03 -7.18
N GLN A 335 -4.82 15.82 -7.81
CA GLN A 335 -4.90 15.58 -9.25
C GLN A 335 -4.55 16.86 -10.01
N ILE A 336 -3.54 16.77 -10.87
CA ILE A 336 -3.08 17.83 -11.74
C ILE A 336 -3.38 17.39 -13.16
N PRO A 337 -4.36 18.00 -13.86
CA PRO A 337 -4.51 17.78 -15.28
C PRO A 337 -3.27 18.31 -15.99
N PHE A 338 -2.78 17.58 -16.99
CA PHE A 338 -1.63 18.01 -17.79
C PHE A 338 -1.85 17.83 -19.29
N GLN A 339 -2.91 17.13 -19.71
CA GLN A 339 -3.27 16.96 -21.09
C GLN A 339 -4.79 16.94 -21.23
N TYR A 340 -5.31 17.53 -22.31
CA TYR A 340 -6.68 17.25 -22.77
C TYR A 340 -6.73 17.10 -24.28
N SER A 341 -7.75 16.39 -24.73
CA SER A 341 -8.19 16.31 -26.11
C SER A 341 -9.70 16.43 -26.14
N VAL A 342 -10.24 17.32 -26.97
CA VAL A 342 -11.68 17.48 -27.14
C VAL A 342 -12.04 17.53 -28.60
N HIS A 343 -12.95 16.65 -29.00
CA HIS A 343 -13.64 16.74 -30.28
C HIS A 343 -14.97 17.45 -30.06
N ILE A 344 -15.22 18.50 -30.83
CA ILE A 344 -16.42 19.31 -30.80
C ILE A 344 -17.20 19.02 -32.08
N GLU A 345 -18.24 18.23 -31.98
CA GLU A 345 -19.12 17.92 -33.10
C GLU A 345 -20.27 18.93 -33.14
N GLN A 346 -20.41 19.62 -34.27
CA GLN A 346 -21.47 20.59 -34.53
C GLN A 346 -22.71 19.90 -35.11
N GLN A 347 -23.85 20.60 -35.10
CA GLN A 347 -25.11 20.04 -35.63
C GLN A 347 -25.04 19.68 -37.12
N ASN A 348 -24.21 20.37 -37.90
CA ASN A 348 -23.93 20.06 -39.30
C ASN A 348 -22.91 18.93 -39.49
N GLN A 349 -22.59 18.17 -38.43
CA GLN A 349 -21.64 17.06 -38.39
C GLN A 349 -20.18 17.46 -38.66
N THR A 350 -19.84 18.77 -38.63
CA THR A 350 -18.43 19.18 -38.64
C THR A 350 -17.79 18.93 -37.28
N ILE A 351 -16.59 18.36 -37.28
CA ILE A 351 -15.83 18.09 -36.06
C ILE A 351 -14.62 19.03 -36.01
N GLU A 352 -14.52 19.80 -34.93
CA GLU A 352 -13.32 20.57 -34.57
C GLU A 352 -12.55 19.81 -33.47
N HIS A 353 -11.23 19.75 -33.58
CA HIS A 353 -10.37 19.15 -32.53
C HIS A 353 -9.58 20.25 -31.83
N LYS A 354 -9.55 20.20 -30.50
CA LYS A 354 -8.68 21.03 -29.66
C LYS A 354 -7.94 20.13 -28.69
N GLU A 355 -6.68 20.46 -28.44
CA GLU A 355 -5.84 19.72 -27.51
C GLU A 355 -4.88 20.64 -26.77
N PHE A 356 -4.39 20.14 -25.65
CA PHE A 356 -3.29 20.72 -24.90
C PHE A 356 -2.42 19.59 -24.35
N LEU A 357 -1.10 19.79 -24.38
CA LEU A 357 -0.14 18.95 -23.67
C LEU A 357 0.84 19.85 -22.92
N GLY A 358 0.85 19.71 -21.59
CA GLY A 358 1.72 20.45 -20.70
C GLY A 358 3.19 20.10 -20.92
N LYS A 359 4.05 21.11 -20.84
CA LYS A 359 5.50 20.90 -20.91
C LYS A 359 6.00 20.28 -19.61
N GLU A 360 6.84 19.24 -19.74
CA GLU A 360 7.49 18.58 -18.61
C GLU A 360 8.20 19.60 -17.70
N GLY A 361 8.05 19.43 -16.38
CA GLY A 361 8.66 20.28 -15.35
C GLY A 361 8.04 21.66 -15.19
N SER A 362 7.03 22.03 -15.99
CA SER A 362 6.25 23.26 -15.82
C SER A 362 4.90 22.97 -15.14
N ASP A 363 4.29 23.98 -14.53
CA ASP A 363 2.92 23.87 -14.02
C ASP A 363 1.93 23.99 -15.20
N PRO A 364 1.25 22.90 -15.61
CA PRO A 364 0.38 22.93 -16.78
C PRO A 364 -0.94 23.65 -16.51
N ARG A 365 -1.31 23.84 -15.23
CA ARG A 365 -2.67 24.27 -14.83
C ARG A 365 -3.02 25.69 -15.22
N GLU A 366 -2.02 26.57 -15.33
CA GLU A 366 -2.25 27.96 -15.74
C GLU A 366 -2.46 28.10 -17.25
N GLN A 367 -2.00 27.12 -18.03
CA GLN A 367 -2.08 27.13 -19.49
C GLN A 367 -3.23 26.28 -20.04
N LEU A 368 -3.68 25.29 -19.27
CA LEU A 368 -4.90 24.51 -19.47
C LEU A 368 -6.15 25.38 -19.32
#